data_AF-A0A937MK83-F1
#
_entry.id   AF-A0A937MK83-F1
#
_cell.length_a   1.000
_cell.length_b   1.000
_cell.length_c   1.000
_cell.angle_alpha   90.00
_cell.angle_beta   90.00
_cell.angle_gamma   90.00
#
_symmetry.space_group_name_H-M   'P 1'
#
loop_
_entity.id
_entity.type
_entity.pdbx_description
1 polymer ?
#
loop_
_entity_poly.entity_id
_entity_poly.type
_entity_poly.pdbx_seq_one_letter_code
_entity_poly.pdbx_strand_id
1 'polypeptide(L)' 'MAKIGAGFLDANDVFPDLELKLVSGETVKLPEGTGAGYGVVLFYRGYW' A
#
# COMPACT_ATOMS: atom_id res chain seq x y z
N MET A 1 1.08 -3.17 19.07
CA MET A 1 -0.24 -2.62 19.48
C MET A 1 -0.41 -1.37 18.65
N ALA A 2 -1.25 -1.39 17.63
CA ALA A 2 -1.55 -0.21 16.84
C ALA A 2 -2.08 0.90 17.76
N LYS A 3 -1.40 2.06 17.77
CA LYS A 3 -1.88 3.22 18.51
C LYS A 3 -3.01 3.85 17.69
N ILE A 4 -4.25 3.71 18.16
CA ILE A 4 -5.41 4.37 17.56
C ILE A 4 -5.13 5.88 17.48
N GLY A 5 -5.15 6.45 16.27
CA GLY A 5 -4.88 7.87 15.99
C GLY A 5 -3.50 8.20 15.42
N ALA A 6 -2.60 7.23 15.29
CA ALA A 6 -1.33 7.42 14.59
C ALA A 6 -1.51 7.20 13.07
N GLY A 7 -1.07 8.16 12.24
CA GLY A 7 -1.09 8.04 10.77
C GLY A 7 -0.04 7.08 10.20
N PHE A 8 0.31 6.01 10.92
CA PHE A 8 1.36 5.07 10.58
C PHE A 8 0.87 3.64 10.81
N LEU A 9 1.27 2.72 9.91
CA LEU A 9 0.98 1.29 10.02
C LEU A 9 2.04 0.60 10.89
N ASP A 10 1.61 -0.34 11.73
CA ASP A 10 2.47 -1.23 12.53
C ASP A 10 2.38 -2.69 12.03
N ALA A 11 3.24 -3.56 12.55
CA ALA A 11 3.22 -4.97 12.21
C ALA A 11 1.90 -5.64 12.64
N ASN A 12 1.34 -6.45 11.73
CA ASN A 12 0.04 -7.14 11.84
C ASN A 12 -1.19 -6.23 11.74
N ASP A 13 -1.03 -4.96 11.39
CA ASP A 13 -2.16 -4.12 11.00
C ASP A 13 -2.74 -4.59 9.66
N VAL A 14 -4.05 -4.43 9.49
CA VAL A 14 -4.69 -4.63 8.20
C VAL A 14 -4.17 -3.57 7.24
N PHE A 15 -3.62 -4.00 6.11
CA PHE A 15 -3.17 -3.08 5.07
C PHE A 15 -4.37 -2.28 4.54
N PRO A 16 -4.28 -0.95 4.42
CA PRO A 16 -5.40 -0.12 4.01
C PRO A 16 -5.73 -0.30 2.53
N ASP A 17 -7.00 -0.08 2.19
CA ASP A 17 -7.39 0.04 0.79
C ASP A 17 -6.83 1.34 0.20
N LEU A 18 -6.08 1.22 -0.90
CA LEU A 18 -5.44 2.35 -1.58
C LEU A 18 -5.70 2.28 -3.07
N GLU A 19 -5.98 3.44 -3.66
CA GLU A 19 -6.03 3.61 -5.12
C GLU A 19 -4.88 4.52 -5.57
N LEU A 20 -3.98 3.99 -6.40
CA LEU A 20 -2.81 4.70 -6.91
C LEU A 20 -2.92 4.88 -8.42
N LYS A 21 -2.68 6.11 -8.90
CA LYS A 21 -2.53 6.41 -10.33
C LYS A 21 -1.06 6.31 -10.70
N LEU A 22 -0.74 5.43 -11.63
CA LEU A 22 0.61 5.25 -12.13
C LEU A 22 0.95 6.27 -13.21
N VAL A 23 2.25 6.46 -13.46
CA VAL A 23 2.74 7.32 -14.55
C VAL A 23 2.33 6.81 -15.94
N SER A 24 2.01 5.52 -16.07
CA SER A 24 1.41 4.94 -17.28
C SER A 24 -0.03 5.41 -17.54
N GLY A 25 -0.68 6.04 -16.55
CA GLY A 25 -2.10 6.37 -16.58
C GLY A 25 -3.00 5.25 -16.05
N GLU A 26 -2.44 4.08 -15.75
CA GLU A 26 -3.17 2.97 -15.14
C GLU A 26 -3.47 3.23 -13.66
N THR A 27 -4.54 2.60 -13.16
CA THR A 27 -4.91 2.62 -11.75
C THR A 27 -4.60 1.27 -11.12
N VAL A 28 -3.90 1.27 -9.99
CA VAL A 28 -3.70 0.08 -9.16
C VAL A 28 -4.48 0.24 -7.86
N LYS A 29 -5.28 -0.79 -7.54
CA LYS A 29 -5.94 -0.92 -6.24
C LYS A 29 -5.11 -1.85 -5.36
N LEU A 30 -4.79 -1.43 -4.14
CA LEU A 30 -4.12 -2.26 -3.14
C LEU A 30 -5.10 -2.53 -2.00
N PRO A 31 -5.04 -3.72 -1.37
CA PRO A 31 -4.13 -4.82 -1.68
C PRO A 31 -4.59 -5.70 -2.87
N GLU A 32 -5.81 -5.56 -3.38
CA GLU A 32 -6.41 -6.45 -4.40
C GLU A 32 -5.52 -6.66 -5.66
N GLY A 33 -4.80 -5.62 -6.08
CA GLY A 33 -3.93 -5.63 -7.25
C GLY A 33 -2.61 -6.39 -7.08
N THR A 34 -2.30 -6.91 -5.89
CA THR A 34 -1.11 -7.76 -5.69
C THR A 34 -1.30 -9.21 -6.15
N GLY A 35 -2.51 -9.58 -6.56
CA GLY A 35 -2.86 -10.94 -7.00
C GLY A 35 -3.05 -11.92 -5.83
N ALA A 36 -3.15 -13.22 -6.14
CA ALA A 36 -3.35 -14.27 -5.15
C ALA A 36 -2.01 -14.65 -4.50
N GLY A 37 -1.76 -14.18 -3.28
CA GLY A 37 -0.57 -14.53 -2.50
C GLY A 37 -0.12 -13.45 -1.53
N TYR A 38 1.10 -13.59 -1.02
CA TYR A 38 1.74 -12.56 -0.20
C TYR A 38 2.32 -11.47 -1.10
N GLY A 39 1.84 -10.23 -0.93
CA GLY A 39 2.30 -9.05 -1.66
C GLY A 39 3.24 -8.19 -0.82
N VAL A 40 4.23 -7.56 -1.46
CA VAL A 40 5.11 -6.58 -0.83
C VAL A 40 4.89 -5.23 -1.52
N VAL A 41 4.56 -4.21 -0.73
CA VAL A 41 4.41 -2.82 -1.20
C VAL A 41 5.55 -1.98 -0.62
N LEU A 42 6.36 -1.37 -1.49
CA LEU A 42 7.48 -0.51 -1.12
C LEU A 42 7.24 0.92 -1.59
N PHE A 43 7.01 1.83 -0.64
CA PHE A 43 7.02 3.27 -0.92
C PHE A 43 8.46 3.77 -0.84
N TYR A 44 9.00 4.27 -1.96
CA TYR A 44 10.29 4.92 -2.01
C TYR A 44 10.15 6.35 -2.50
N ARG A 45 10.96 7.26 -1.95
CA ARG A 45 10.98 8.66 -2.37
C ARG A 45 12.11 8.86 -3.38
N GLY A 46 11.76 8.93 -4.66
CA GLY A 46 12.65 9.40 -5.72
C GLY A 46 12.76 8.45 -6.90
N TYR A 47 11.89 8.62 -7.90
CA TYR A 47 12.10 8.10 -9.25
C TYR A 47 13.24 8.91 -9.88
N TRP A 48 14.26 8.25 -10.45
CA TRP A 48 15.37 8.94 -11.13
C TRP A 48 14.88 9.76 -12.33
#